data_AF-M0ITY0-F1
#
_entry.id   AF-M0ITY0-F1
#
_cell.length_a   1.000
_cell.length_b   1.000
_cell.length_c   1.000
_cell.angle_alpha   90.00
_cell.angle_beta   90.00
_cell.angle_gamma   90.00
#
_symmetry.space_group_name_H-M   'P 1'
#
loop_
_entity.id
_entity.type
_entity.pdbx_description
1 polymer ?
#
loop_
_entity_poly.entity_id
_entity_poly.type
_entity_poly.pdbx_seq_one_letter_code
_entity_poly.pdbx_strand_id
1 'polypeptide(L)'
;MADVTDGFERASDAVEGVRESAQVRASDEAKRLGGDDRGQLMLVAALAIAVLLVGLALTLNTAIYTENLATRTTDTNLDGAVTHGGAVEAGAGAVLDEANREGGTYGELADEFDETFGNWSDAAATLAAVRGAATDAERVSHVRGTRISQTDAARNFTDRNETADWTLASDVGVRGVRVNVSRDSLATSSGSAFELVVDDGTDAVETEIYQNMTQGRVFVAVVDAGGTRTTCSVAADAGDYVTVDVADGRLNGTACDPLDAVHTDLDGPVTVSYRNAAEAEGSYELYVDETNATVFDATKYEPAGSGSSPVAQEALYAVTVSYVYESGETYVSREVRVAPGEIA
;
A
#
# COMPACT_ATOMS: atom_id res chain seq x y z
N MET A 1 -30.22 -70.19 -111.75
CA MET A 1 -31.50 -70.92 -111.88
C MET A 1 -31.30 -72.19 -111.08
N ALA A 2 -32.12 -72.43 -110.05
CA ALA A 2 -31.75 -73.18 -108.83
C ALA A 2 -30.58 -72.49 -108.06
N ASP A 3 -30.44 -72.54 -106.73
CA ASP A 3 -31.39 -72.66 -105.60
C ASP A 3 -30.63 -72.17 -104.31
N VAL A 4 -31.07 -72.18 -103.04
CA VAL A 4 -32.21 -72.78 -102.30
C VAL A 4 -32.73 -71.77 -101.27
N THR A 5 -34.02 -71.80 -100.89
CA THR A 5 -34.49 -71.27 -99.58
C THR A 5 -34.56 -72.39 -98.55
N ASP A 6 -33.60 -72.48 -97.63
CA ASP A 6 -33.72 -73.33 -96.45
C ASP A 6 -32.84 -72.79 -95.29
N GLY A 7 -33.36 -72.82 -94.06
CA GLY A 7 -32.68 -72.25 -92.87
C GLY A 7 -33.51 -71.37 -91.94
N PHE A 8 -34.81 -71.18 -92.20
CA PHE A 8 -35.68 -70.36 -91.34
C PHE A 8 -36.05 -71.02 -89.99
N GLU A 9 -35.71 -72.30 -89.80
CA GLU A 9 -36.19 -73.13 -88.68
C GLU A 9 -35.15 -73.43 -87.58
N ARG A 10 -34.03 -72.69 -87.53
CA ARG A 10 -33.05 -72.75 -86.41
C ARG A 10 -32.88 -71.46 -85.62
N ALA A 11 -33.58 -70.38 -85.99
CA ALA A 11 -33.41 -69.08 -85.35
C ALA A 11 -34.26 -68.87 -84.08
N SER A 12 -35.30 -69.69 -83.85
CA SER A 12 -36.26 -69.45 -82.75
C SER A 12 -35.70 -69.82 -81.37
N ASP A 13 -35.17 -71.04 -81.20
CA ASP A 13 -34.78 -71.57 -79.88
C ASP A 13 -33.54 -70.88 -79.27
N ALA A 14 -32.75 -70.18 -80.07
CA ALA A 14 -31.56 -69.47 -79.59
C ALA A 14 -31.88 -68.10 -78.93
N VAL A 15 -33.08 -67.55 -79.14
CA VAL A 15 -33.42 -66.17 -78.72
C VAL A 15 -34.05 -66.12 -77.32
N GLU A 16 -34.67 -67.21 -76.87
CA GLU A 16 -35.39 -67.23 -75.59
C GLU A 16 -34.44 -67.43 -74.38
N GLY A 17 -33.48 -68.36 -74.48
CA GLY A 17 -32.50 -68.62 -73.40
C GLY A 17 -31.50 -67.49 -73.11
N VAL A 18 -31.30 -66.56 -74.05
CA VAL A 18 -30.39 -65.41 -73.87
C VAL A 18 -31.05 -64.25 -73.11
N ARG A 19 -32.38 -64.14 -73.12
CA ARG A 19 -33.09 -63.05 -72.43
C ARG A 19 -33.12 -63.22 -70.91
N GLU A 20 -33.31 -64.44 -70.42
CA GLU A 20 -33.41 -64.72 -68.98
C GLU A 20 -32.05 -64.55 -68.26
N SER A 21 -30.94 -64.89 -68.93
CA SER A 21 -29.59 -64.79 -68.39
C SER A 21 -29.02 -63.36 -68.35
N ALA A 22 -29.53 -62.43 -69.17
CA ALA A 22 -29.14 -61.02 -69.14
C ALA A 22 -29.80 -60.25 -67.97
N GLN A 23 -31.06 -60.59 -67.63
CA GLN A 23 -31.84 -59.81 -66.66
C GLN A 23 -31.39 -60.01 -65.20
N VAL A 24 -30.89 -61.19 -64.86
CA VAL A 24 -30.40 -61.50 -63.49
C VAL A 24 -29.05 -60.83 -63.19
N ARG A 25 -28.15 -60.68 -64.18
CA ARG A 25 -26.86 -59.99 -63.96
C ARG A 25 -27.02 -58.49 -63.73
N ALA A 26 -27.90 -57.83 -64.49
CA ALA A 26 -28.13 -56.38 -64.36
C ALA A 26 -28.67 -55.98 -62.96
N SER A 27 -29.41 -56.86 -62.29
CA SER A 27 -29.96 -56.57 -60.95
C SER A 27 -28.95 -56.65 -59.80
N ASP A 28 -27.81 -57.34 -59.98
CA ASP A 28 -26.84 -57.58 -58.91
C ASP A 28 -25.69 -56.55 -58.91
N GLU A 29 -25.28 -56.03 -60.08
CA GLU A 29 -24.33 -54.92 -60.19
C GLU A 29 -24.94 -53.58 -59.73
N ALA A 30 -26.20 -53.31 -60.06
CA ALA A 30 -26.90 -52.08 -59.65
C ALA A 30 -27.06 -51.95 -58.13
N LYS A 31 -26.93 -53.06 -57.37
CA LYS A 31 -27.09 -53.08 -55.92
C LYS A 31 -25.80 -52.84 -55.13
N ARG A 32 -24.63 -52.93 -55.79
CA ARG A 32 -23.31 -52.74 -55.14
C ARG A 32 -22.75 -51.33 -55.26
N LEU A 33 -23.17 -50.54 -56.26
CA LEU A 33 -22.67 -49.18 -56.50
C LEU A 33 -23.48 -48.06 -55.79
N GLY A 34 -24.40 -48.40 -54.89
CA GLY A 34 -25.26 -47.44 -54.18
C GLY A 34 -24.93 -47.22 -52.70
N GLY A 35 -24.03 -48.02 -52.11
CA GLY A 35 -23.76 -48.06 -50.67
C GLY A 35 -22.47 -47.36 -50.24
N ASP A 36 -21.34 -47.78 -50.82
CA ASP A 36 -20.02 -47.41 -50.29
C ASP A 36 -19.65 -45.93 -50.47
N ASP A 37 -19.94 -45.33 -51.63
CA ASP A 37 -19.58 -43.92 -51.91
C ASP A 37 -20.23 -42.93 -50.91
N ARG A 38 -21.44 -43.22 -50.43
CA ARG A 38 -22.13 -42.36 -49.44
C ARG A 38 -21.53 -42.50 -48.04
N GLY A 39 -21.13 -43.70 -47.65
CA GLY A 39 -20.40 -43.95 -46.40
C GLY A 39 -19.02 -43.29 -46.41
N GLN A 40 -18.32 -43.38 -47.55
CA GLN A 40 -17.00 -42.80 -47.72
C GLN A 40 -17.04 -41.26 -47.76
N LEU A 41 -18.05 -40.65 -48.40
CA LEU A 41 -18.27 -39.20 -48.35
C LEU A 41 -18.61 -38.71 -46.93
N MET A 42 -19.39 -39.46 -46.14
CA MET A 42 -19.61 -39.12 -44.73
C MET A 42 -18.32 -39.22 -43.90
N LEU A 43 -17.48 -40.22 -44.11
CA LEU A 43 -16.18 -40.35 -43.43
C LEU A 43 -15.23 -39.20 -43.78
N VAL A 44 -15.14 -38.81 -45.05
CA VAL A 44 -14.31 -37.67 -45.50
C VAL A 44 -14.83 -36.35 -44.93
N ALA A 45 -16.15 -36.14 -44.91
CA ALA A 45 -16.75 -34.95 -44.31
C ALA A 45 -16.53 -34.89 -42.78
N ALA A 46 -16.71 -36.02 -42.08
CA ALA A 46 -16.47 -36.11 -40.64
C ALA A 46 -14.99 -35.87 -40.29
N LEU A 47 -14.06 -36.41 -41.08
CA LEU A 47 -12.62 -36.16 -40.92
C LEU A 47 -12.27 -34.69 -41.18
N ALA A 48 -12.82 -34.07 -42.22
CA ALA A 48 -12.60 -32.65 -42.51
C ALA A 48 -13.11 -31.76 -41.36
N ILE A 49 -14.30 -32.05 -40.83
CA ILE A 49 -14.85 -31.35 -39.65
C ILE A 49 -13.96 -31.58 -38.41
N ALA A 50 -13.50 -32.80 -38.17
CA ALA A 50 -12.60 -33.10 -37.05
C ALA A 50 -11.27 -32.33 -37.15
N VAL A 51 -10.65 -32.26 -38.34
CA VAL A 51 -9.42 -31.49 -38.56
C VAL A 51 -9.67 -29.99 -38.39
N LEU A 52 -10.80 -29.45 -38.86
CA LEU A 52 -11.17 -28.05 -38.63
C LEU A 52 -11.40 -27.76 -37.14
N LEU A 53 -12.03 -28.67 -36.39
CA LEU A 53 -12.25 -28.52 -34.94
C LEU A 53 -10.93 -28.60 -34.15
N VAL A 54 -10.00 -29.47 -34.55
CA VAL A 54 -8.65 -29.52 -33.95
C VAL A 54 -7.86 -28.25 -34.30
N GLY A 55 -7.92 -27.77 -35.55
CA GLY A 55 -7.32 -26.50 -35.94
C GLY A 55 -7.88 -25.31 -35.15
N LEU A 56 -9.21 -25.26 -35.00
CA LEU A 56 -9.90 -24.25 -34.20
C LEU A 56 -9.49 -24.34 -32.72
N ALA A 57 -9.45 -25.53 -32.13
CA ALA A 57 -9.03 -25.75 -30.75
C ALA A 57 -7.56 -25.36 -30.52
N LEU A 58 -6.67 -25.65 -31.47
CA LEU A 58 -5.27 -25.21 -31.42
C LEU A 58 -5.19 -23.68 -31.49
N THR A 59 -5.85 -23.04 -32.45
CA THR A 59 -5.87 -21.56 -32.54
C THR A 59 -6.50 -20.90 -31.33
N LEU A 60 -7.56 -21.47 -30.76
CA LEU A 60 -8.21 -20.97 -29.55
C LEU A 60 -7.28 -21.12 -28.34
N ASN A 61 -6.61 -22.27 -28.18
CA ASN A 61 -5.64 -22.48 -27.11
C ASN A 61 -4.41 -21.57 -27.25
N THR A 62 -3.96 -21.27 -28.48
CA THR A 62 -2.89 -20.29 -28.73
C THR A 62 -3.35 -18.87 -28.43
N ALA A 63 -4.55 -18.47 -28.86
CA ALA A 63 -5.11 -17.15 -28.56
C ALA A 63 -5.28 -16.95 -27.05
N ILE A 64 -5.88 -17.92 -26.34
CA ILE A 64 -6.01 -17.94 -24.88
C ILE A 64 -4.64 -17.87 -24.20
N TYR A 65 -3.60 -18.52 -24.74
CA TYR A 65 -2.25 -18.43 -24.19
C TYR A 65 -1.63 -17.03 -24.37
N THR A 66 -1.79 -16.40 -25.54
CA THR A 66 -1.30 -15.03 -25.80
C THR A 66 -2.07 -13.99 -24.99
N GLU A 67 -3.39 -14.13 -24.87
CA GLU A 67 -4.28 -13.23 -24.14
C GLU A 67 -4.02 -13.31 -22.62
N ASN A 68 -3.90 -14.52 -22.05
CA ASN A 68 -3.48 -14.69 -20.65
C ASN A 68 -2.06 -14.22 -20.37
N LEU A 69 -1.15 -14.26 -21.36
CA LEU A 69 0.20 -13.73 -21.19
C LEU A 69 0.16 -12.19 -21.11
N ALA A 70 -0.49 -11.54 -22.09
CA ALA A 70 -0.60 -10.09 -22.16
C ALA A 70 -1.26 -9.48 -20.91
N THR A 71 -2.39 -10.04 -20.46
CA THR A 71 -3.09 -9.54 -19.27
C THR A 71 -2.24 -9.67 -18.01
N ARG A 72 -1.50 -10.78 -17.83
CA ARG A 72 -0.60 -10.94 -16.67
C ARG A 72 0.54 -9.92 -16.68
N THR A 73 1.13 -9.59 -17.83
CA THR A 73 2.18 -8.55 -17.88
C THR A 73 1.66 -7.18 -17.49
N THR A 74 0.50 -6.77 -17.99
CA THR A 74 -0.10 -5.47 -17.66
C THR A 74 -0.40 -5.35 -16.15
N ASP A 75 -0.99 -6.39 -15.54
CA ASP A 75 -1.24 -6.42 -14.09
C ASP A 75 0.07 -6.34 -13.28
N THR A 76 1.11 -7.09 -13.66
CA THR A 76 2.40 -7.07 -12.93
C THR A 76 3.20 -5.76 -13.09
N ASN A 77 3.06 -5.06 -14.22
CA ASN A 77 3.77 -3.80 -14.46
C ASN A 77 3.17 -2.64 -13.64
N LEU A 78 1.84 -2.61 -13.51
CA LEU A 78 1.13 -1.66 -12.64
C LEU A 78 1.42 -1.94 -11.15
N ASP A 79 1.42 -3.21 -10.74
CA ASP A 79 1.83 -3.65 -9.40
C ASP A 79 3.26 -3.22 -9.06
N GLY A 80 4.20 -3.33 -10.02
CA GLY A 80 5.57 -2.84 -9.87
C GLY A 80 5.67 -1.34 -9.62
N ALA A 81 4.92 -0.53 -10.37
CA ALA A 81 4.90 0.93 -10.22
C ALA A 81 4.27 1.37 -8.88
N VAL A 82 3.18 0.71 -8.44
CA VAL A 82 2.55 0.97 -7.14
C VAL A 82 3.47 0.55 -6.00
N THR A 83 4.10 -0.62 -6.10
CA THR A 83 5.08 -1.11 -5.11
C THR A 83 6.27 -0.16 -4.98
N HIS A 84 6.76 0.38 -6.11
CA HIS A 84 7.85 1.37 -6.07
C HIS A 84 7.40 2.69 -5.44
N GLY A 85 6.23 3.22 -5.77
CA GLY A 85 5.68 4.43 -5.14
C GLY A 85 5.54 4.30 -3.61
N GLY A 86 4.97 3.19 -3.13
CA GLY A 86 4.89 2.94 -1.69
C GLY A 86 6.26 2.76 -1.02
N ALA A 87 7.25 2.23 -1.74
CA ALA A 87 8.63 2.15 -1.24
C ALA A 87 9.32 3.53 -1.20
N VAL A 88 9.04 4.41 -2.16
CA VAL A 88 9.49 5.82 -2.18
C VAL A 88 8.91 6.58 -1.00
N GLU A 89 7.60 6.49 -0.76
CA GLU A 89 6.91 7.16 0.33
C GLU A 89 7.45 6.69 1.70
N ALA A 90 7.55 5.37 1.91
CA ALA A 90 8.10 4.80 3.15
C ALA A 90 9.59 5.09 3.35
N GLY A 91 10.39 5.06 2.26
CA GLY A 91 11.82 5.36 2.29
C GLY A 91 12.07 6.82 2.63
N ALA A 92 11.43 7.75 1.92
CA ALA A 92 11.49 9.19 2.19
C ALA A 92 11.03 9.51 3.62
N GLY A 93 9.97 8.87 4.12
CA GLY A 93 9.50 9.07 5.50
C GLY A 93 10.54 8.64 6.54
N ALA A 94 11.15 7.46 6.37
CA ALA A 94 12.18 6.96 7.27
C ALA A 94 13.45 7.84 7.26
N VAL A 95 13.90 8.29 6.09
CA VAL A 95 15.08 9.18 5.95
C VAL A 95 14.79 10.56 6.55
N LEU A 96 13.58 11.09 6.34
CA LEU A 96 13.14 12.36 6.94
C LEU A 96 13.18 12.31 8.47
N ASP A 97 12.66 11.24 9.08
CA ASP A 97 12.65 11.11 10.53
C ASP A 97 14.03 10.81 11.14
N GLU A 98 14.96 10.21 10.39
CA GLU A 98 16.33 10.00 10.86
C GLU A 98 17.19 11.28 10.77
N ALA A 99 17.21 11.97 9.63
CA ALA A 99 17.93 13.24 9.48
C ALA A 99 17.51 14.25 10.57
N ASN A 100 16.21 14.34 10.85
CA ASN A 100 15.65 15.16 11.91
C ASN A 100 16.06 14.75 13.34
N ARG A 101 16.36 13.47 13.57
CA ARG A 101 16.78 12.90 14.86
C ARG A 101 18.25 13.13 15.12
N GLU A 102 19.10 13.04 14.09
CA GLU A 102 20.50 13.46 14.16
C GLU A 102 20.60 14.97 14.42
N GLY A 103 19.76 15.75 13.73
CA GLY A 103 19.64 17.19 13.91
C GLY A 103 20.73 17.99 13.20
N GLY A 104 20.50 19.29 13.07
CA GLY A 104 21.38 20.20 12.35
C GLY A 104 20.64 21.48 11.99
N THR A 105 21.23 22.30 11.13
CA THR A 105 20.53 23.41 10.48
C THR A 105 19.67 22.93 9.31
N TYR A 106 18.70 23.73 8.86
CA TYR A 106 17.88 23.45 7.67
C TYR A 106 18.69 23.14 6.40
N GLY A 107 19.94 23.59 6.29
CA GLY A 107 20.83 23.22 5.20
C GLY A 107 21.36 21.80 5.38
N GLU A 108 22.02 21.53 6.51
CA GLU A 108 22.59 20.23 6.85
C GLU A 108 21.53 19.10 6.81
N LEU A 109 20.32 19.36 7.33
CA LEU A 109 19.19 18.42 7.27
C LEU A 109 18.72 18.12 5.84
N ALA A 110 18.77 19.11 4.94
CA ALA A 110 18.34 18.97 3.56
C ALA A 110 19.41 18.33 2.67
N ASP A 111 20.69 18.50 3.02
CA ASP A 111 21.85 17.86 2.40
C ASP A 111 21.94 16.38 2.83
N GLU A 112 21.78 16.08 4.13
CA GLU A 112 21.73 14.70 4.66
C GLU A 112 20.55 13.92 4.09
N PHE A 113 19.36 14.54 3.99
CA PHE A 113 18.24 13.92 3.30
C PHE A 113 18.58 13.56 1.85
N ASP A 114 19.22 14.47 1.10
CA ASP A 114 19.55 14.23 -0.31
C ASP A 114 20.61 13.13 -0.48
N GLU A 115 21.64 13.10 0.38
CA GLU A 115 22.66 12.06 0.36
C GLU A 115 22.05 10.69 0.71
N THR A 116 21.34 10.58 1.83
CA THR A 116 20.80 9.29 2.28
C THR A 116 19.62 8.81 1.42
N PHE A 117 18.74 9.69 0.94
CA PHE A 117 17.67 9.32 0.01
C PHE A 117 18.20 9.00 -1.40
N GLY A 118 19.22 9.72 -1.89
CA GLY A 118 19.90 9.40 -3.15
C GLY A 118 20.58 8.02 -3.11
N ASN A 119 21.31 7.72 -2.03
CA ASN A 119 21.90 6.40 -1.79
C ASN A 119 20.84 5.28 -1.75
N TRP A 120 19.67 5.55 -1.15
CA TRP A 120 18.53 4.62 -1.18
C TRP A 120 17.97 4.44 -2.60
N SER A 121 17.84 5.51 -3.37
CA SER A 121 17.36 5.53 -4.76
C SER A 121 18.25 4.70 -5.69
N ASP A 122 19.57 4.87 -5.62
CA ASP A 122 20.56 4.07 -6.36
C ASP A 122 20.47 2.56 -6.05
N ALA A 123 20.27 2.23 -4.76
CA ALA A 123 20.08 0.85 -4.32
C ALA A 123 18.75 0.26 -4.83
N ALA A 124 17.67 1.05 -4.80
CA ALA A 124 16.37 0.67 -5.34
C ALA A 124 16.42 0.47 -6.87
N ALA A 125 17.07 1.37 -7.60
CA ALA A 125 17.30 1.28 -9.05
C ALA A 125 18.09 0.03 -9.44
N THR A 126 19.13 -0.31 -8.67
CA THR A 126 19.90 -1.55 -8.86
C THR A 126 19.02 -2.80 -8.70
N LEU A 127 18.11 -2.81 -7.72
CA LEU A 127 17.16 -3.92 -7.50
C LEU A 127 16.04 -3.96 -8.55
N ALA A 128 15.58 -2.81 -9.04
CA ALA A 128 14.60 -2.70 -10.11
C ALA A 128 15.16 -3.20 -11.45
N ALA A 129 16.42 -2.89 -11.76
CA ALA A 129 17.10 -3.31 -12.98
C ALA A 129 17.17 -4.84 -13.11
N VAL A 130 17.40 -5.56 -12.00
CA VAL A 130 17.36 -7.04 -11.96
C VAL A 130 15.97 -7.60 -12.30
N ARG A 131 14.91 -6.82 -12.11
CA ARG A 131 13.51 -7.16 -12.44
C ARG A 131 13.06 -6.61 -13.81
N GLY A 132 13.94 -5.96 -14.56
CA GLY A 132 13.63 -5.40 -15.88
C GLY A 132 12.91 -4.04 -15.85
N ALA A 133 13.03 -3.29 -14.75
CA ALA A 133 12.54 -1.91 -14.64
C ALA A 133 13.70 -0.95 -14.35
N ALA A 134 13.59 0.30 -14.81
CA ALA A 134 14.40 1.42 -14.37
C ALA A 134 13.59 2.26 -13.40
N THR A 135 14.22 2.72 -12.31
CA THR A 135 13.59 3.62 -11.34
C THR A 135 14.55 4.72 -10.96
N ASP A 136 14.00 5.86 -10.60
CA ASP A 136 14.71 7.03 -10.10
C ASP A 136 13.83 7.78 -9.10
N ALA A 137 14.44 8.45 -8.13
CA ALA A 137 13.75 9.23 -7.10
C ALA A 137 14.69 10.27 -6.50
N GLU A 138 14.20 11.51 -6.36
CA GLU A 138 14.95 12.66 -5.85
C GLU A 138 14.05 13.61 -5.04
N ARG A 139 14.64 14.51 -4.24
CA ARG A 139 13.89 15.53 -3.50
C ARG A 139 13.67 16.79 -4.34
N VAL A 140 12.42 17.09 -4.68
CA VAL A 140 12.00 18.32 -5.37
C VAL A 140 12.01 19.53 -4.44
N SER A 141 11.48 19.39 -3.21
CA SER A 141 11.41 20.48 -2.23
C SER A 141 11.26 19.98 -0.79
N HIS A 142 11.32 20.90 0.17
CA HIS A 142 11.06 20.62 1.58
C HIS A 142 10.27 21.77 2.24
N VAL A 143 9.53 21.43 3.29
CA VAL A 143 8.91 22.36 4.24
C VAL A 143 9.79 22.40 5.48
N ARG A 144 10.23 23.61 5.86
CA ARG A 144 10.97 23.84 7.11
C ARG A 144 10.00 23.85 8.27
N GLY A 145 10.40 23.25 9.38
CA GLY A 145 9.61 23.21 10.61
C GLY A 145 10.49 23.22 11.85
N THR A 146 9.95 22.68 12.94
CA THR A 146 10.63 22.57 14.24
C THR A 146 10.37 21.20 14.84
N ARG A 147 11.42 20.53 15.33
CA ARG A 147 11.31 19.34 16.19
C ARG A 147 11.26 19.81 17.63
N ILE A 148 10.16 19.49 18.32
CA ILE A 148 10.00 19.74 19.75
C ILE A 148 10.17 18.41 20.46
N SER A 149 11.06 18.33 21.45
CA SER A 149 11.33 17.05 22.12
C SER A 149 11.87 17.18 23.55
N GLN A 150 11.72 16.10 24.30
CA GLN A 150 12.39 15.86 25.58
C GLN A 150 13.04 14.48 25.54
N THR A 151 14.33 14.41 25.84
CA THR A 151 15.12 13.16 25.83
C THR A 151 15.48 12.65 27.22
N ASP A 152 15.38 13.49 28.25
CA ASP A 152 15.52 13.07 29.64
C ASP A 152 14.26 12.35 30.13
N ALA A 153 14.31 11.02 30.11
CA ALA A 153 13.18 10.15 30.48
C ALA A 153 12.84 10.15 31.99
N ALA A 154 13.68 10.77 32.84
CA ALA A 154 13.42 10.95 34.27
C ALA A 154 12.86 12.35 34.60
N ARG A 155 12.62 13.19 33.57
CA ARG A 155 12.04 14.52 33.72
C ARG A 155 10.54 14.48 33.50
N ASN A 156 9.80 15.30 34.24
CA ASN A 156 8.38 15.56 33.99
C ASN A 156 8.13 16.19 32.60
N PHE A 157 6.92 16.11 32.08
CA PHE A 157 6.55 16.71 30.79
C PHE A 157 6.36 18.24 30.86
N THR A 158 7.05 18.91 31.78
CA THR A 158 6.95 20.36 32.06
C THR A 158 7.79 21.21 31.12
N ASP A 159 7.43 22.48 30.97
CA ASP A 159 8.29 23.47 30.30
C ASP A 159 9.62 23.65 31.06
N ARG A 160 10.57 24.39 30.47
CA ARG A 160 11.86 24.73 31.08
C ARG A 160 11.76 25.23 32.53
N ASN A 161 10.74 26.02 32.87
CA ASN A 161 10.53 26.62 34.19
C ASN A 161 9.72 25.74 35.15
N GLU A 162 9.50 24.47 34.80
CA GLU A 162 8.72 23.50 35.57
C GLU A 162 7.19 23.79 35.57
N THR A 163 6.69 24.55 34.59
CA THR A 163 5.25 24.76 34.37
C THR A 163 4.60 23.45 33.88
N ALA A 164 3.62 22.94 34.63
CA ALA A 164 2.93 21.69 34.32
C ALA A 164 1.80 21.83 33.28
N ASP A 165 1.13 22.98 33.24
CA ASP A 165 0.11 23.29 32.24
C ASP A 165 0.69 24.28 31.24
N TRP A 166 1.07 23.82 30.05
CA TRP A 166 1.78 24.65 29.09
C TRP A 166 1.54 24.25 27.64
N THR A 167 1.63 25.25 26.76
CA THR A 167 1.45 25.10 25.32
C THR A 167 2.80 24.93 24.64
N LEU A 168 2.97 23.85 23.88
CA LEU A 168 4.17 23.55 23.11
C LEU A 168 4.22 24.44 21.86
N ALA A 169 3.16 24.39 21.05
CA ALA A 169 2.98 25.20 19.85
C ALA A 169 1.50 25.57 19.66
N SER A 170 1.25 26.63 18.89
CA SER A 170 -0.09 27.17 18.60
C SER A 170 -0.16 27.61 17.15
N ASP A 171 -1.30 27.36 16.49
CA ASP A 171 -1.56 27.75 15.10
C ASP A 171 -0.55 27.11 14.13
N VAL A 172 -0.37 25.78 14.25
CA VAL A 172 0.62 24.99 13.49
C VAL A 172 0.02 23.70 12.92
N GLY A 173 0.50 23.26 11.76
CA GLY A 173 0.40 21.86 11.33
C GLY A 173 1.36 20.99 12.16
N VAL A 174 0.94 19.77 12.51
CA VAL A 174 1.65 18.91 13.45
C VAL A 174 1.84 17.51 12.86
N ARG A 175 2.97 16.86 13.15
CA ARG A 175 3.17 15.45 12.82
C ARG A 175 4.01 14.68 13.84
N GLY A 176 3.91 13.36 13.79
CA GLY A 176 4.79 12.43 14.49
C GLY A 176 4.72 12.54 16.01
N VAL A 177 3.55 12.88 16.56
CA VAL A 177 3.33 13.05 17.99
C VAL A 177 3.45 11.72 18.72
N ARG A 178 4.60 11.51 19.39
CA ARG A 178 4.90 10.31 20.15
C ARG A 178 5.37 10.65 21.55
N VAL A 179 4.78 9.99 22.54
CA VAL A 179 5.09 10.17 23.96
C VAL A 179 5.44 8.83 24.58
N ASN A 180 6.45 8.79 25.43
CA ASN A 180 6.91 7.59 26.10
C ASN A 180 7.00 7.83 27.61
N VAL A 181 6.00 7.35 28.35
CA VAL A 181 5.76 7.71 29.76
C VAL A 181 6.25 6.61 30.71
N SER A 182 6.99 7.00 31.74
CA SER A 182 7.41 6.15 32.85
C SER A 182 6.18 5.69 33.66
N ARG A 183 5.94 4.38 33.73
CA ARG A 183 4.71 3.85 34.36
C ARG A 183 4.61 4.15 35.85
N ASP A 184 5.75 4.20 36.53
CA ASP A 184 5.84 4.38 37.97
C ASP A 184 5.65 5.86 38.39
N SER A 185 5.73 6.78 37.41
CA SER A 185 5.45 8.21 37.60
C SER A 185 3.96 8.58 37.46
N LEU A 186 3.16 7.72 36.81
CA LEU A 186 1.79 8.03 36.42
C LEU A 186 0.84 8.19 37.60
N ALA A 187 0.01 9.22 37.54
CA ALA A 187 -1.17 9.34 38.39
C ALA A 187 -2.01 8.06 38.42
N THR A 188 -2.53 7.71 39.60
CA THR A 188 -3.28 6.48 39.83
C THR A 188 -4.79 6.59 39.60
N SER A 189 -5.24 7.71 39.03
CA SER A 189 -6.65 7.99 38.71
C SER A 189 -6.77 8.94 37.52
N SER A 190 -7.89 8.88 36.78
CA SER A 190 -8.12 9.75 35.62
C SER A 190 -8.30 11.23 35.98
N GLY A 191 -8.77 11.54 37.20
CA GLY A 191 -9.01 12.93 37.63
C GLY A 191 -7.74 13.75 37.92
N SER A 192 -6.57 13.15 37.72
CA SER A 192 -5.25 13.79 37.79
C SER A 192 -4.32 13.19 36.73
N ALA A 193 -4.88 12.67 35.63
CA ALA A 193 -4.10 12.09 34.54
C ALA A 193 -3.21 13.15 33.90
N PHE A 194 -2.07 12.73 33.37
CA PHE A 194 -1.32 13.54 32.41
C PHE A 194 -2.14 13.64 31.11
N GLU A 195 -2.34 14.85 30.61
CA GLU A 195 -3.16 15.12 29.42
C GLU A 195 -2.30 15.72 28.31
N LEU A 196 -2.40 15.15 27.11
CA LEU A 196 -2.03 15.80 25.85
C LEU A 196 -3.31 16.28 25.17
N VAL A 197 -3.35 17.55 24.79
CA VAL A 197 -4.50 18.18 24.14
C VAL A 197 -4.08 18.76 22.80
N VAL A 198 -4.85 18.43 21.76
CA VAL A 198 -4.74 18.98 20.41
C VAL A 198 -6.07 19.67 20.10
N ASP A 199 -6.02 20.97 19.77
CA ASP A 199 -7.17 21.88 19.71
C ASP A 199 -7.07 22.78 18.47
N ASP A 200 -8.02 22.72 17.53
CA ASP A 200 -8.04 23.53 16.30
C ASP A 200 -8.73 24.91 16.49
N GLY A 201 -9.15 25.23 17.70
CA GLY A 201 -9.91 26.42 18.07
C GLY A 201 -11.43 26.29 17.91
N THR A 202 -11.92 25.20 17.31
CA THR A 202 -13.33 24.81 17.23
C THR A 202 -13.59 23.55 18.03
N ASP A 203 -12.79 22.51 17.77
CA ASP A 203 -12.88 21.17 18.30
C ASP A 203 -11.53 20.75 18.93
N ALA A 204 -11.56 19.82 19.88
CA ALA A 204 -10.38 19.39 20.63
C ALA A 204 -10.42 17.89 20.94
N VAL A 205 -9.25 17.26 20.85
CA VAL A 205 -9.02 15.85 21.22
C VAL A 205 -8.09 15.80 22.43
N GLU A 206 -8.56 15.21 23.52
CA GLU A 206 -7.83 15.12 24.80
C GLU A 206 -7.40 13.67 25.06
N THR A 207 -6.09 13.43 25.16
CA THR A 207 -5.49 12.12 25.46
C THR A 207 -4.98 12.09 26.90
N GLU A 208 -5.75 11.46 27.79
CA GLU A 208 -5.40 11.22 29.19
C GLU A 208 -4.61 9.92 29.37
N ILE A 209 -3.46 9.98 30.04
CA ILE A 209 -2.63 8.82 30.38
C ILE A 209 -2.54 8.68 31.91
N TYR A 210 -2.95 7.52 32.43
CA TYR A 210 -2.94 7.23 33.87
C TYR A 210 -2.81 5.74 34.17
N GLN A 211 -2.38 5.40 35.38
CA GLN A 211 -2.29 4.02 35.85
C GLN A 211 -3.54 3.65 36.68
N ASN A 212 -4.02 2.41 36.55
CA ASN A 212 -5.02 1.84 37.46
C ASN A 212 -4.41 0.69 38.26
N MET A 213 -4.02 0.98 39.50
CA MET A 213 -3.38 0.03 40.40
C MET A 213 -4.28 -1.15 40.83
N THR A 214 -5.61 -0.97 40.80
CA THR A 214 -6.55 -2.06 41.13
C THR A 214 -6.68 -3.07 39.99
N GLN A 215 -6.54 -2.60 38.75
CA GLN A 215 -6.61 -3.46 37.55
C GLN A 215 -5.23 -3.92 37.06
N GLY A 216 -4.14 -3.29 37.54
CA GLY A 216 -2.78 -3.58 37.10
C GLY A 216 -2.57 -3.23 35.62
N ARG A 217 -3.03 -2.05 35.19
CA ARG A 217 -2.97 -1.58 33.79
C ARG A 217 -2.64 -0.10 33.71
N VAL A 218 -1.99 0.32 32.62
CA VAL A 218 -1.96 1.73 32.19
C VAL A 218 -3.07 1.94 31.17
N PHE A 219 -3.81 3.02 31.34
CA PHE A 219 -4.90 3.45 30.48
C PHE A 219 -4.47 4.65 29.65
N VAL A 220 -4.90 4.64 28.39
CA VAL A 220 -4.95 5.81 27.52
C VAL A 220 -6.42 6.03 27.23
N ALA A 221 -6.98 7.11 27.76
CA ALA A 221 -8.36 7.52 27.46
C ALA A 221 -8.30 8.69 26.49
N VAL A 222 -9.07 8.61 25.41
CA VAL A 222 -9.24 9.71 24.46
C VAL A 222 -10.65 10.24 24.61
N VAL A 223 -10.77 11.56 24.75
CA VAL A 223 -12.02 12.30 24.64
C VAL A 223 -12.05 12.90 23.23
N ASP A 224 -13.04 12.49 22.45
CA ASP A 224 -13.28 12.99 21.09
C ASP A 224 -13.94 14.37 21.10
N ALA A 225 -14.05 15.03 19.93
CA ALA A 225 -14.65 16.37 19.85
C ALA A 225 -16.14 16.40 20.27
N GLY A 226 -16.83 15.27 20.14
CA GLY A 226 -18.19 15.07 20.65
C GLY A 226 -18.29 14.91 22.17
N GLY A 227 -17.15 14.87 22.89
CA GLY A 227 -17.06 14.58 24.32
C GLY A 227 -17.21 13.10 24.67
N THR A 228 -17.13 12.20 23.70
CA THR A 228 -17.16 10.75 23.92
C THR A 228 -15.81 10.28 24.41
N ARG A 229 -15.80 9.62 25.58
CA ARG A 229 -14.58 9.09 26.18
C ARG A 229 -14.43 7.59 25.88
N THR A 230 -13.40 7.23 25.12
CA THR A 230 -13.06 5.83 24.79
C THR A 230 -11.65 5.49 25.29
N THR A 231 -11.33 4.21 25.55
CA THR A 231 -10.08 3.84 26.23
C THR A 231 -9.35 2.64 25.63
N CYS A 232 -8.04 2.76 25.47
CA CYS A 232 -7.10 1.65 25.33
C CYS A 232 -6.41 1.36 26.68
N SER A 233 -5.81 0.17 26.81
CA SER A 233 -4.95 -0.11 27.97
C SER A 233 -3.96 -1.24 27.74
N VAL A 234 -2.77 -1.10 28.32
CA VAL A 234 -1.71 -2.14 28.38
C VAL A 234 -1.51 -2.63 29.81
N ALA A 235 -0.90 -3.80 29.95
CA ALA A 235 -0.68 -4.41 31.26
C ALA A 235 0.42 -3.66 32.06
N ALA A 236 0.25 -3.63 33.38
CA ALA A 236 1.15 -3.04 34.37
C ALA A 236 2.61 -3.51 34.26
N ASP A 237 2.86 -4.67 33.65
CA ASP A 237 4.13 -5.37 33.54
C ASP A 237 4.75 -5.36 32.11
N ALA A 238 4.16 -4.61 31.17
CA ALA A 238 4.56 -4.56 29.76
C ALA A 238 5.91 -3.85 29.43
N GLY A 239 6.84 -3.74 30.40
CA GLY A 239 8.09 -2.97 30.29
C GLY A 239 7.97 -1.53 30.79
N ASP A 240 9.07 -0.96 31.32
CA ASP A 240 9.10 0.18 32.24
C ASP A 240 8.41 1.47 31.76
N TYR A 241 8.30 1.63 30.45
CA TYR A 241 7.62 2.75 29.81
C TYR A 241 6.42 2.28 28.98
N VAL A 242 5.46 3.19 28.79
CA VAL A 242 4.37 3.04 27.84
C VAL A 242 4.53 4.07 26.75
N THR A 243 4.67 3.59 25.51
CA THR A 243 4.74 4.42 24.31
C THR A 243 3.33 4.61 23.75
N VAL A 244 2.89 5.87 23.72
CA VAL A 244 1.67 6.32 23.06
C VAL A 244 2.10 7.05 21.79
N ASP A 245 1.72 6.47 20.65
CA ASP A 245 1.94 7.07 19.35
C ASP A 245 0.60 7.59 18.85
N VAL A 246 0.41 8.89 19.00
CA VAL A 246 -0.88 9.54 18.75
C VAL A 246 -1.09 9.72 17.25
N ALA A 247 0.00 10.05 16.54
CA ALA A 247 0.01 10.16 15.09
C ALA A 247 -0.28 8.82 14.38
N ASP A 248 0.32 7.71 14.84
CA ASP A 248 0.13 6.38 14.24
C ASP A 248 -1.09 5.60 14.77
N GLY A 249 -1.82 6.14 15.75
CA GLY A 249 -2.94 5.46 16.41
C GLY A 249 -2.54 4.22 17.21
N ARG A 250 -1.42 4.25 17.95
CA ARG A 250 -0.81 3.06 18.60
C ARG A 250 -0.47 3.20 20.08
N LEU A 251 -0.63 2.11 20.81
CA LEU A 251 -0.24 1.93 22.21
C LEU A 251 0.71 0.72 22.33
N ASN A 252 1.95 0.95 22.75
CA ASN A 252 3.05 -0.04 22.70
C ASN A 252 3.11 -0.79 21.35
N GLY A 253 2.97 -0.06 20.24
CA GLY A 253 3.00 -0.60 18.87
C GLY A 253 1.76 -1.39 18.45
N THR A 254 0.77 -1.56 19.31
CA THR A 254 -0.53 -2.18 18.98
C THR A 254 -1.54 -1.10 18.61
N ALA A 255 -2.42 -1.35 17.64
CA ALA A 255 -3.47 -0.40 17.26
C ALA A 255 -4.36 -0.01 18.46
N CYS A 256 -4.73 1.26 18.49
CA CYS A 256 -5.55 1.89 19.52
C CYS A 256 -6.50 2.88 18.84
N ASP A 257 -7.56 2.36 18.23
CA ASP A 257 -8.57 3.08 17.42
C ASP A 257 -9.03 4.44 18.02
N PRO A 258 -9.19 4.63 19.35
CA PRO A 258 -9.53 5.93 19.93
C PRO A 258 -8.53 7.06 19.64
N LEU A 259 -7.25 6.75 19.39
CA LEU A 259 -6.25 7.77 19.05
C LEU A 259 -6.43 8.33 17.64
N ASP A 260 -7.16 7.63 16.76
CA ASP A 260 -7.42 8.09 15.39
C ASP A 260 -8.27 9.38 15.35
N ALA A 261 -8.88 9.78 16.47
CA ALA A 261 -9.67 11.01 16.61
C ALA A 261 -8.92 12.27 16.15
N VAL A 262 -7.59 12.34 16.35
CA VAL A 262 -6.78 13.49 15.88
C VAL A 262 -6.74 13.65 14.35
N HIS A 263 -7.16 12.62 13.61
CA HIS A 263 -7.27 12.63 12.14
C HIS A 263 -8.71 12.79 11.63
N THR A 264 -9.71 12.58 12.49
CA THR A 264 -11.14 12.57 12.09
C THR A 264 -11.93 13.76 12.60
N ASP A 265 -11.48 14.38 13.69
CA ASP A 265 -12.25 15.35 14.47
C ASP A 265 -11.69 16.78 14.40
N LEU A 266 -10.47 16.96 13.85
CA LEU A 266 -9.76 18.23 13.76
C LEU A 266 -9.57 18.63 12.28
N ASP A 267 -9.65 19.93 11.96
CA ASP A 267 -9.46 20.46 10.60
C ASP A 267 -8.56 21.72 10.60
N GLY A 268 -7.36 21.59 10.04
CA GLY A 268 -6.40 22.70 9.89
C GLY A 268 -5.45 22.90 11.07
N PRO A 269 -4.86 24.11 11.23
CA PRO A 269 -3.81 24.36 12.21
C PRO A 269 -4.29 24.18 13.65
N VAL A 270 -3.47 23.53 14.48
CA VAL A 270 -3.80 23.17 15.86
C VAL A 270 -2.90 23.85 16.89
N THR A 271 -3.38 23.85 18.13
CA THR A 271 -2.61 24.14 19.34
C THR A 271 -2.35 22.84 20.09
N VAL A 272 -1.08 22.57 20.38
CA VAL A 272 -0.65 21.40 21.16
C VAL A 272 -0.25 21.84 22.56
N SER A 273 -0.88 21.27 23.58
CA SER A 273 -0.60 21.57 24.98
C SER A 273 -0.58 20.34 25.86
N TYR A 274 0.14 20.45 26.99
CA TYR A 274 0.07 19.50 28.08
C TYR A 274 -0.69 20.10 29.26
N ARG A 275 -1.45 19.26 29.97
CA ARG A 275 -2.01 19.57 31.30
C ARG A 275 -1.63 18.49 32.30
N ASN A 276 -1.53 18.86 33.58
CA ASN A 276 -1.05 18.01 34.66
C ASN A 276 0.32 17.36 34.35
N ALA A 277 1.20 18.01 33.60
CA ALA A 277 2.43 17.40 33.08
C ALA A 277 3.47 17.01 34.15
N ALA A 278 3.23 17.38 35.41
CA ALA A 278 3.99 16.92 36.59
C ALA A 278 3.55 15.53 37.10
N GLU A 279 2.42 14.99 36.66
CA GLU A 279 1.88 13.67 37.02
C GLU A 279 2.36 12.54 36.07
N ALA A 280 3.40 12.83 35.29
CA ALA A 280 4.09 11.91 34.40
C ALA A 280 5.54 12.35 34.19
N GLU A 281 6.46 11.39 34.07
CA GLU A 281 7.86 11.54 33.67
C GLU A 281 8.09 10.77 32.36
N GLY A 282 8.99 11.23 31.51
CA GLY A 282 9.32 10.52 30.27
C GLY A 282 9.87 11.38 29.15
N SER A 283 9.86 10.83 27.95
CA SER A 283 10.33 11.47 26.72
C SER A 283 9.18 11.69 25.73
N TYR A 284 9.33 12.67 24.86
CA TYR A 284 8.41 12.90 23.74
C TYR A 284 9.15 13.48 22.53
N GLU A 285 8.54 13.30 21.36
CA GLU A 285 8.85 14.05 20.15
C GLU A 285 7.57 14.42 19.40
N LEU A 286 7.60 15.58 18.77
CA LEU A 286 6.67 16.00 17.72
C LEU A 286 7.37 16.96 16.77
N TYR A 287 6.79 17.14 15.59
CA TYR A 287 7.24 18.09 14.59
C TYR A 287 6.11 19.05 14.27
N VAL A 288 6.45 20.31 14.05
CA VAL A 288 5.51 21.36 13.65
C VAL A 288 5.99 22.04 12.37
N ASP A 289 5.07 22.52 11.54
CA ASP A 289 5.37 23.14 10.23
C ASP A 289 5.87 24.59 10.31
N GLU A 290 5.94 25.14 11.53
CA GLU A 290 6.51 26.45 11.79
C GLU A 290 8.01 26.43 12.10
N THR A 291 8.71 27.50 11.71
CA THR A 291 10.17 27.58 11.83
C THR A 291 10.63 27.72 13.28
N ASN A 292 11.89 27.34 13.56
CA ASN A 292 12.43 27.41 14.92
C ASN A 292 12.41 28.85 15.46
N ALA A 293 12.54 29.86 14.60
CA ALA A 293 12.43 31.27 14.96
C ALA A 293 11.00 31.70 15.40
N THR A 294 9.97 30.95 14.99
CA THR A 294 8.57 31.14 15.43
C THR A 294 8.30 30.39 16.73
N VAL A 295 8.79 29.14 16.83
CA VAL A 295 8.44 28.20 17.90
C VAL A 295 9.32 28.33 19.15
N PHE A 296 10.60 28.70 19.00
CA PHE A 296 11.54 28.74 20.11
C PHE A 296 11.30 29.93 21.05
N ASP A 297 10.74 29.63 22.21
CA ASP A 297 10.69 30.52 23.37
C ASP A 297 11.72 30.08 24.41
N ALA A 298 12.71 30.93 24.70
CA ALA A 298 13.75 30.67 25.69
C ALA A 298 13.22 30.55 27.15
N THR A 299 11.97 30.91 27.40
CA THR A 299 11.28 30.65 28.67
C THR A 299 10.66 29.26 28.73
N LYS A 300 10.33 28.64 27.59
CA LYS A 300 9.75 27.29 27.52
C LYS A 300 10.77 26.19 27.21
N TYR A 301 11.81 26.52 26.44
CA TYR A 301 12.78 25.57 25.90
C TYR A 301 14.22 25.89 26.29
N GLU A 302 14.99 24.82 26.50
CA GLU A 302 16.44 24.87 26.54
C GLU A 302 17.04 24.96 25.13
N PRO A 303 18.22 25.58 24.94
CA PRO A 303 18.88 25.63 23.65
C PRO A 303 19.22 24.24 23.12
N ALA A 304 19.12 24.06 21.80
CA ALA A 304 19.59 22.84 21.13
C ALA A 304 21.08 22.60 21.43
N GLY A 305 21.46 21.33 21.63
CA GLY A 305 22.83 20.94 21.99
C GLY A 305 23.26 21.27 23.44
N SER A 306 22.39 21.84 24.28
CA SER A 306 22.69 22.12 25.70
C SER A 306 22.89 20.87 26.57
N GLY A 307 22.38 19.71 26.13
CA GLY A 307 22.28 18.49 26.94
C GLY A 307 21.15 18.53 27.98
N SER A 308 20.24 19.50 27.90
CA SER A 308 19.05 19.62 28.74
C SER A 308 17.76 19.50 27.92
N SER A 309 16.60 19.46 28.58
CA SER A 309 15.28 19.32 27.95
C SER A 309 14.24 20.16 28.69
N PRO A 310 13.11 20.54 28.06
CA PRO A 310 12.74 20.27 26.66
C PRO A 310 13.48 21.18 25.66
N VAL A 311 13.58 20.76 24.41
CA VAL A 311 14.27 21.48 23.31
C VAL A 311 13.32 21.66 22.12
N ALA A 312 13.36 22.84 21.51
CA ALA A 312 12.83 23.08 20.17
C ALA A 312 14.02 23.39 19.23
N GLN A 313 14.18 22.60 18.16
CA GLN A 313 15.30 22.71 17.21
C GLN A 313 14.83 22.69 15.74
N GLU A 314 15.65 23.16 14.81
CA GLU A 314 15.35 23.12 13.37
C GLU A 314 15.07 21.67 12.91
N ALA A 315 14.10 21.51 12.00
CA ALA A 315 13.67 20.23 11.45
C ALA A 315 13.06 20.41 10.05
N LEU A 316 13.07 19.37 9.23
CA LEU A 316 12.24 19.29 8.03
C LEU A 316 10.88 18.70 8.40
N TYR A 317 9.82 19.49 8.23
CA TYR A 317 8.46 19.06 8.51
C TYR A 317 7.94 18.11 7.44
N ALA A 318 8.13 18.45 6.16
CA ALA A 318 7.73 17.60 5.05
C ALA A 318 8.76 17.69 3.91
N VAL A 319 8.80 16.66 3.07
CA VAL A 319 9.55 16.68 1.80
C VAL A 319 8.61 16.38 0.65
N THR A 320 8.85 16.99 -0.50
CA THR A 320 8.24 16.56 -1.77
C THR A 320 9.31 15.83 -2.55
N VAL A 321 9.07 14.55 -2.82
CA VAL A 321 9.95 13.71 -3.64
C VAL A 321 9.30 13.45 -4.99
N SER A 322 10.08 13.47 -6.06
CA SER A 322 9.67 12.92 -7.35
C SER A 322 10.12 11.46 -7.42
N TYR A 323 9.40 10.66 -8.21
CA TYR A 323 9.89 9.36 -8.63
C TYR A 323 9.46 9.02 -10.05
N VAL A 324 10.26 8.17 -10.69
CA VAL A 324 10.02 7.58 -11.99
C VAL A 324 10.08 6.06 -11.88
N TYR A 325 9.12 5.37 -12.51
CA TYR A 325 9.16 3.93 -12.74
C TYR A 325 8.94 3.68 -14.24
N GLU A 326 9.93 3.07 -14.90
CA GLU A 326 9.86 2.68 -16.30
C GLU A 326 10.09 1.16 -16.45
N SER A 327 9.17 0.49 -17.14
CA SER A 327 9.33 -0.87 -17.65
C SER A 327 8.90 -0.92 -19.12
N GLY A 328 9.11 -2.05 -19.81
CA GLY A 328 8.90 -2.16 -21.26
C GLY A 328 7.50 -1.80 -21.79
N GLU A 329 6.49 -1.68 -20.91
CA GLU A 329 5.11 -1.29 -21.27
C GLU A 329 4.53 -0.21 -20.34
N THR A 330 5.30 0.34 -19.40
CA THR A 330 4.76 1.24 -18.35
C THR A 330 5.76 2.33 -18.01
N TYR A 331 5.29 3.57 -18.05
CA TYR A 331 6.04 4.74 -17.57
C TYR A 331 5.15 5.50 -16.59
N VAL A 332 5.63 5.67 -15.36
CA VAL A 332 4.99 6.47 -14.31
C VAL A 332 6.01 7.49 -13.83
N SER A 333 5.61 8.75 -13.77
CA SER A 333 6.33 9.81 -13.07
C SER A 333 5.34 10.56 -12.19
N ARG A 334 5.71 10.79 -10.93
CA ARG A 334 4.87 11.48 -9.93
C ARG A 334 5.73 12.29 -8.97
N GLU A 335 5.12 13.30 -8.39
CA GLU A 335 5.60 13.96 -7.18
C GLU A 335 4.67 13.59 -6.02
N VAL A 336 5.23 13.31 -4.84
CA VAL A 336 4.49 12.99 -3.61
C VAL A 336 5.06 13.79 -2.46
N ARG A 337 4.18 14.43 -1.69
CA ARG A 337 4.53 15.07 -0.41
C ARG A 337 4.48 14.02 0.70
N VAL A 338 5.56 13.94 1.46
CA VAL A 338 5.76 12.99 2.55
C VAL A 338 5.92 13.78 3.86
N ALA A 339 4.95 13.59 4.76
CA ALA A 339 4.91 14.12 6.12
C ALA A 339 4.47 12.98 7.06
N PRO A 340 5.41 12.17 7.59
CA PRO A 340 5.08 10.97 8.36
C PRO A 340 4.32 11.32 9.66
N GLY A 341 3.16 10.71 9.83
CA GLY A 341 2.31 10.89 11.01
C GLY A 341 1.72 12.30 11.14
N GLU A 342 1.46 12.99 10.03
CA GLU A 342 0.74 14.27 10.02
C GLU A 342 -0.68 14.13 10.58
N ILE A 343 -1.07 15.07 11.43
CA ILE A 343 -2.42 15.17 12.02
C ILE A 343 -3.04 16.50 11.56
N ALA A 344 -4.34 16.48 11.25
CA ALA A 344 -5.13 17.54 10.62
C ALA A 344 -4.65 17.94 9.19
#